data_AF-A0A177CIE5-F1
#
_entry.id   AF-A0A177CIE5-F1
#
_cell.length_a   1.000
_cell.length_b   1.000
_cell.length_c   1.000
_cell.angle_alpha   90.00
_cell.angle_beta   90.00
_cell.angle_gamma   90.00
#
_symmetry.space_group_name_H-M   'P 1'
#
loop_
_entity.id
_entity.type
_entity.pdbx_description
1 polymer ?
#
loop_
_entity_poly.entity_id
_entity_poly.type
_entity_poly.pdbx_seq_one_letter_code
_entity_poly.pdbx_strand_id
1 'polypeptide(L)'
;MAACARGVTSFLHPQTFRLPSTVRATLLNTRLQATRAHHPTRNFSASIIHRYAAPPRTSTWAYMQHDPVLRSVHQTREPVLLYKEPPRQKYLARVYSWATITTGIGLYNFYWVSALPPGLSFFVAPTYVVIGIAFSAIGIHLYQRPVRRLATLELVPGYRGGRLQLRLTGKKEPWSKDEVIDTDIFNATISEKTRPMLEEMVEAERARRQNITEGLEGYNIFAKTWEIMARWVEQKWTSFFLRFKFAVLQFGIIHIEVDGVKWKIDCEGYLLEHGAAVDRILPVD
;
A
#
# COMPACT_ATOMS: atom_id res chain seq x y z
N MET A 1 31.13 33.75 53.03
CA MET A 1 31.65 33.42 51.69
C MET A 1 30.62 32.53 51.00
N ALA A 2 30.33 32.85 49.74
CA ALA A 2 29.09 32.54 49.05
C ALA A 2 28.91 31.07 48.65
N ALA A 3 27.67 30.58 48.76
CA ALA A 3 27.19 29.36 48.14
C ALA A 3 26.71 29.69 46.71
N CYS A 4 27.36 29.10 45.70
CA CYS A 4 26.94 29.21 44.31
C CYS A 4 25.76 28.27 44.00
N ALA A 5 24.76 28.84 43.33
CA ALA A 5 23.50 28.21 42.98
C ALA A 5 23.64 27.14 41.88
N ARG A 6 22.98 25.99 42.10
CA ARG A 6 22.61 25.02 41.07
C ARG A 6 21.42 25.60 40.30
N GLY A 7 21.61 25.96 39.03
CA GLY A 7 20.47 26.29 38.19
C GLY A 7 20.78 27.10 36.95
N VAL A 8 21.51 26.56 35.97
CA VAL A 8 21.42 26.97 34.56
C VAL A 8 21.89 25.83 33.64
N THR A 9 21.12 24.75 33.46
CA THR A 9 21.44 23.72 32.45
C THR A 9 20.23 23.24 31.63
N SER A 10 19.07 23.90 31.71
CA SER A 10 17.85 23.43 31.04
C SER A 10 17.28 24.38 29.96
N PHE A 11 18.14 25.11 29.23
CA PHE A 11 17.68 26.01 28.15
C PHE A 11 18.26 25.75 26.76
N LEU A 12 19.06 24.69 26.57
CA LEU A 12 19.54 24.30 25.24
C LEU A 12 19.41 22.79 25.04
N HIS A 13 18.16 22.32 25.02
CA HIS A 13 17.84 21.10 24.28
C HIS A 13 17.88 21.44 22.79
N PRO A 14 18.64 20.72 21.95
CA PRO A 14 18.53 20.88 20.52
C PRO A 14 17.13 20.41 20.11
N GLN A 15 16.34 21.32 19.53
CA GLN A 15 15.11 20.99 18.82
C GLN A 15 15.45 20.06 17.65
N THR A 16 15.47 18.75 17.91
CA THR A 16 15.52 17.76 16.85
C THR A 16 14.16 17.76 16.17
N PHE A 17 14.09 18.23 14.93
CA PHE A 17 12.96 17.99 14.03
C PHE A 17 12.55 16.51 14.12
N ARG A 18 11.32 16.26 14.59
CA ARG A 18 10.75 14.91 14.68
C ARG A 18 10.33 14.46 13.29
N LEU A 19 11.31 14.06 12.49
CA LEU A 19 11.06 13.42 11.21
C LEU A 19 10.57 11.97 11.43
N PRO A 20 9.71 11.44 10.54
CA PRO A 20 9.25 10.04 10.57
C PRO A 20 10.41 9.04 10.61
N SER A 21 10.21 7.89 11.26
CA SER A 21 11.24 6.85 11.51
C SER A 21 11.97 6.37 10.25
N THR A 22 11.32 6.43 9.09
CA THR A 22 11.90 6.04 7.79
C THR A 22 12.95 7.04 7.28
N VAL A 23 12.86 8.32 7.64
CA VAL A 23 13.84 9.36 7.28
C VAL A 23 15.06 9.34 8.22
N ARG A 24 14.87 8.88 9.47
CA ARG A 24 16.00 8.65 10.39
C ARG A 24 16.91 7.51 9.93
N ALA A 25 16.35 6.47 9.31
CA ALA A 25 17.13 5.33 8.81
C ALA A 25 18.06 5.68 7.64
N THR A 26 17.71 6.70 6.84
CA THR A 26 18.50 7.10 5.67
C THR A 26 19.55 8.16 5.98
N LEU A 27 19.34 9.01 7.00
CA LEU A 27 20.27 10.10 7.33
C LEU A 27 21.36 9.74 8.37
N LEU A 28 21.18 8.67 9.16
CA LEU A 28 22.12 8.32 10.24
C LEU A 28 23.03 7.12 9.95
N ASN A 29 22.98 6.54 8.74
CA ASN A 29 23.78 5.36 8.38
C ASN A 29 25.10 5.67 7.65
N THR A 30 25.60 6.90 7.75
CA THR A 30 26.89 7.29 7.18
C THR A 30 27.91 7.59 8.26
N ARG A 31 28.38 6.55 8.95
CA ARG A 31 29.74 6.52 9.55
C ARG A 31 30.17 5.09 9.94
N LEU A 32 30.88 4.48 8.99
CA LEU A 32 32.12 3.72 9.16
C LEU A 32 32.50 3.32 10.60
N GLN A 33 32.43 2.02 10.89
CA GLN A 33 33.47 1.34 11.66
C GLN A 33 34.01 0.17 10.82
N ALA A 34 35.20 0.40 10.29
CA ALA A 34 36.05 -0.61 9.69
C ALA A 34 37.07 -1.11 10.73
N THR A 35 37.64 -2.29 10.45
CA THR A 35 38.72 -3.05 11.13
C THR A 35 38.26 -4.05 12.20
N ARG A 36 38.70 -5.33 12.23
CA ARG A 36 39.60 -6.14 11.37
C ARG A 36 39.48 -7.64 11.77
N ALA A 37 39.51 -8.55 10.76
CA ALA A 37 40.25 -9.84 10.61
C ALA A 37 40.11 -10.96 11.70
N HIS A 38 40.12 -12.29 11.46
CA HIS A 38 40.54 -13.25 10.41
C HIS A 38 39.57 -14.47 10.41
N HIS A 39 39.29 -15.19 9.33
CA HIS A 39 40.10 -16.29 8.75
C HIS A 39 39.52 -16.76 7.40
N PRO A 40 40.32 -17.36 6.50
CA PRO A 40 39.89 -17.78 5.17
C PRO A 40 39.56 -19.28 5.14
N THR A 41 38.33 -19.64 4.80
CA THR A 41 38.02 -20.97 4.26
C THR A 41 37.53 -20.81 2.83
N ARG A 42 38.46 -21.14 1.94
CA ARG A 42 38.33 -21.19 0.49
C ARG A 42 37.47 -22.40 0.13
N ASN A 43 36.19 -22.19 -0.16
CA ASN A 43 35.35 -23.19 -0.83
C ASN A 43 34.86 -22.62 -2.16
N PHE A 44 35.50 -23.08 -3.23
CA PHE A 44 34.97 -23.02 -4.58
C PHE A 44 33.95 -24.16 -4.72
N SER A 45 32.68 -23.82 -4.94
CA SER A 45 31.70 -24.78 -5.47
C SER A 45 30.91 -24.11 -6.60
N ALA A 46 30.93 -24.80 -7.73
CA ALA A 46 30.43 -24.42 -9.04
C ALA A 46 29.00 -23.84 -9.02
N SER A 47 28.82 -22.72 -9.70
CA SER A 47 27.51 -22.23 -10.14
C SER A 47 27.05 -23.05 -11.36
N ILE A 48 26.53 -24.25 -11.11
CA ILE A 48 25.64 -24.91 -12.06
C ILE A 48 24.24 -24.41 -11.75
N ILE A 49 23.66 -23.72 -12.73
CA ILE A 49 22.28 -23.24 -12.76
C ILE A 49 21.35 -24.46 -12.73
N HIS A 50 21.10 -24.99 -11.53
CA HIS A 50 19.95 -25.85 -11.30
C HIS A 50 18.74 -24.94 -11.11
N ARG A 51 17.90 -24.88 -12.14
CA ARG A 51 16.48 -24.53 -11.96
C ARG A 51 15.96 -25.41 -10.83
N TYR A 52 15.64 -24.81 -9.69
CA TYR A 52 14.80 -25.44 -8.69
C TYR A 52 13.44 -25.68 -9.34
N ALA A 53 13.25 -26.87 -9.92
CA ALA A 53 11.92 -27.42 -10.06
C ALA A 53 11.39 -27.52 -8.63
N ALA A 54 10.33 -26.76 -8.33
CA ALA A 54 9.67 -26.82 -7.05
C ALA A 54 9.39 -28.30 -6.71
N PRO A 55 9.70 -28.77 -5.49
CA PRO A 55 9.46 -30.16 -5.14
C PRO A 55 7.97 -30.46 -5.36
N PRO A 56 7.60 -31.61 -5.96
CA PRO A 56 6.21 -32.01 -6.03
C PRO A 56 5.66 -32.07 -4.60
N ARG A 57 4.64 -31.26 -4.30
CA ARG A 57 3.98 -31.17 -2.99
C ARG A 57 3.40 -32.53 -2.61
N THR A 58 4.18 -33.37 -1.94
CA THR A 58 3.85 -34.78 -1.62
C THR A 58 2.94 -34.95 -0.40
N SER A 59 2.35 -33.88 0.15
CA SER A 59 1.21 -34.03 1.06
C SER A 59 0.31 -32.79 1.07
N THR A 60 -0.33 -32.49 -0.06
CA THR A 60 -1.45 -31.53 -0.13
C THR A 60 -2.50 -31.81 0.95
N TRP A 61 -2.69 -33.07 1.32
CA TRP A 61 -3.61 -33.51 2.36
C TRP A 61 -3.21 -33.10 3.79
N ALA A 62 -1.93 -33.21 4.15
CA ALA A 62 -1.46 -32.82 5.50
C ALA A 62 -1.60 -31.31 5.71
N TYR A 63 -1.26 -30.52 4.68
CA TYR A 63 -1.45 -29.07 4.70
C TYR A 63 -2.93 -28.68 4.85
N MET A 64 -3.85 -29.36 4.15
CA MET A 64 -5.30 -29.15 4.30
C MET A 64 -5.82 -29.48 5.71
N GLN A 65 -5.24 -30.46 6.40
CA GLN A 65 -5.66 -30.82 7.75
C GLN A 65 -5.18 -29.84 8.83
N HIS A 66 -4.08 -29.13 8.58
CA HIS A 66 -3.50 -28.18 9.53
C HIS A 66 -4.13 -26.79 9.48
N ASP A 67 -4.63 -26.34 8.32
CA ASP A 67 -5.28 -25.03 8.23
C ASP A 67 -6.76 -25.11 8.64
N PRO A 68 -7.22 -24.30 9.62
CA PRO A 68 -8.58 -24.34 10.12
C PRO A 68 -9.62 -23.94 9.06
N VAL A 69 -9.26 -23.08 8.11
CA VAL A 69 -10.13 -22.60 7.02
C VAL A 69 -10.29 -23.66 5.95
N LEU A 70 -9.19 -24.32 5.56
CA LEU A 70 -9.26 -25.43 4.59
C LEU A 70 -10.04 -26.61 5.18
N ARG A 71 -9.81 -26.90 6.46
CA ARG A 71 -10.52 -27.94 7.20
C ARG A 71 -12.00 -27.64 7.31
N SER A 72 -12.38 -26.40 7.63
CA SER A 72 -13.79 -26.03 7.76
C SER A 72 -14.53 -26.21 6.44
N VAL A 73 -14.01 -25.70 5.31
CA VAL A 73 -14.62 -25.89 3.98
C VAL A 73 -14.73 -27.37 3.62
N HIS A 74 -13.71 -28.17 3.94
CA HIS A 74 -13.75 -29.60 3.66
C HIS A 74 -14.82 -30.34 4.47
N GLN A 75 -15.01 -29.95 5.74
CA GLN A 75 -15.97 -30.57 6.65
C GLN A 75 -17.40 -30.10 6.42
N THR A 76 -17.63 -28.78 6.34
CA THR A 76 -18.97 -28.21 6.20
C THR A 76 -19.50 -28.31 4.77
N ARG A 77 -18.60 -28.41 3.77
CA ARG A 77 -18.96 -28.32 2.35
C ARG A 77 -19.67 -27.02 2.01
N GLU A 78 -19.41 -25.97 2.77
CA GLU A 78 -19.90 -24.62 2.53
C GLU A 78 -18.74 -23.72 2.07
N PRO A 79 -19.00 -22.78 1.16
CA PRO A 79 -17.98 -21.84 0.73
C PRO A 79 -17.60 -20.89 1.88
N VAL A 80 -16.30 -20.61 2.02
CA VAL A 80 -15.80 -19.65 3.02
C VAL A 80 -15.27 -18.40 2.33
N LEU A 81 -15.79 -17.25 2.74
CA LEU A 81 -15.37 -15.95 2.24
C LEU A 81 -14.00 -15.57 2.82
N LEU A 82 -13.01 -15.45 1.94
CA LEU A 82 -11.66 -14.99 2.30
C LEU A 82 -11.52 -13.48 2.17
N TYR A 83 -12.14 -12.89 1.14
CA TYR A 83 -12.11 -11.46 0.88
C TYR A 83 -13.41 -10.97 0.27
N LYS A 84 -13.81 -9.74 0.64
CA LYS A 84 -14.91 -9.01 0.02
C LYS A 84 -14.57 -7.53 -0.13
N GLU A 85 -14.84 -7.01 -1.32
CA GLU A 85 -14.53 -5.63 -1.67
C GLU A 85 -15.31 -4.60 -0.81
N PRO A 86 -14.70 -3.43 -0.53
CA PRO A 86 -15.41 -2.32 0.10
C PRO A 86 -16.44 -1.69 -0.86
N PRO A 87 -17.40 -0.89 -0.36
CA PRO A 87 -18.46 -0.32 -1.18
C PRO A 87 -17.93 0.53 -2.35
N ARG A 88 -18.10 0.00 -3.57
CA ARG A 88 -17.41 0.41 -4.78
C ARG A 88 -17.88 1.74 -5.40
N GLN A 89 -19.17 2.07 -5.31
CA GLN A 89 -19.76 3.18 -6.07
C GLN A 89 -19.10 4.54 -5.74
N LYS A 90 -18.91 4.81 -4.44
CA LYS A 90 -18.27 6.06 -3.98
C LYS A 90 -16.81 6.13 -4.41
N TYR A 91 -16.11 5.00 -4.39
CA TYR A 91 -14.73 4.92 -4.86
C TYR A 91 -14.62 5.21 -6.36
N LEU A 92 -15.43 4.54 -7.19
CA LEU A 92 -15.42 4.74 -8.64
C LEU A 92 -15.72 6.20 -9.00
N ALA A 93 -16.80 6.76 -8.43
CA ALA A 93 -17.17 8.16 -8.68
C ALA A 93 -15.99 9.10 -8.34
N ARG A 94 -15.36 8.92 -7.18
CA ARG A 94 -14.21 9.74 -6.77
C ARG A 94 -13.02 9.59 -7.73
N VAL A 95 -12.63 8.36 -8.07
CA VAL A 95 -11.48 8.12 -8.95
C VAL A 95 -11.71 8.68 -10.34
N TYR A 96 -12.90 8.46 -10.92
CA TYR A 96 -13.23 9.00 -12.23
C TYR A 96 -13.36 10.52 -12.23
N SER A 97 -13.96 11.13 -11.20
CA SER A 97 -13.98 12.58 -11.07
C SER A 97 -12.57 13.15 -11.02
N TRP A 98 -11.67 12.57 -10.22
CA TRP A 98 -10.27 12.99 -10.16
C TRP A 98 -9.55 12.80 -11.49
N ALA A 99 -9.75 11.66 -12.16
CA ALA A 99 -9.16 11.40 -13.47
C ALA A 99 -9.61 12.42 -14.51
N THR A 100 -10.91 12.73 -14.55
CA THR A 100 -11.48 13.72 -15.48
C THR A 100 -10.98 15.13 -15.18
N ILE A 101 -10.96 15.55 -13.91
CA ILE A 101 -10.46 16.87 -13.52
C ILE A 101 -8.98 17.01 -13.89
N THR A 102 -8.16 16.01 -13.55
CA THR A 102 -6.71 16.04 -13.82
C THR A 102 -6.44 16.07 -15.32
N THR A 103 -7.16 15.26 -16.10
CA THR A 103 -7.05 15.25 -17.57
C THR A 103 -7.52 16.58 -18.16
N GLY A 104 -8.63 17.13 -17.66
CA GLY A 104 -9.17 18.42 -18.08
C GLY A 104 -8.21 19.57 -17.82
N ILE A 105 -7.53 19.59 -16.67
CA ILE A 105 -6.46 20.55 -16.37
C ILE A 105 -5.32 20.41 -17.39
N GLY A 106 -4.91 19.18 -17.71
CA GLY A 106 -3.88 18.91 -18.72
C GLY A 106 -4.25 19.48 -20.09
N LEU A 107 -5.48 19.19 -20.56
CA LEU A 107 -6.01 19.70 -21.83
C LEU A 107 -6.18 21.22 -21.84
N TYR A 108 -6.63 21.80 -20.73
CA TYR A 108 -6.79 23.24 -20.58
C TYR A 108 -5.44 23.98 -20.69
N ASN A 109 -4.36 23.39 -20.16
CA ASN A 109 -3.02 23.95 -20.33
C ASN A 109 -2.60 24.00 -21.80
N PHE A 110 -2.93 22.98 -22.61
CA PHE A 110 -2.64 23.01 -24.05
C PHE A 110 -3.44 24.10 -24.78
N TYR A 111 -4.69 24.31 -24.40
CA TYR A 111 -5.47 25.45 -24.90
C TYR A 111 -4.85 26.78 -24.48
N TRP A 112 -4.39 26.91 -23.24
CA TRP A 112 -3.84 28.18 -22.74
C TRP A 112 -2.56 28.59 -23.45
N VAL A 113 -1.75 27.63 -23.91
CA VAL A 113 -0.53 27.90 -24.69
C VAL A 113 -0.82 28.75 -25.93
N SER A 114 -1.94 28.54 -26.62
CA SER A 114 -2.30 29.33 -27.81
C SER A 114 -2.90 30.71 -27.48
N ALA A 115 -3.36 30.91 -26.24
CA ALA A 115 -3.92 32.17 -25.75
C ALA A 115 -2.88 33.05 -25.03
N LEU A 116 -1.61 32.66 -25.01
CA LEU A 116 -0.55 33.41 -24.33
C LEU A 116 -0.29 34.75 -25.02
N PRO A 117 -0.17 35.86 -24.27
CA PRO A 117 0.16 37.15 -24.84
C PRO A 117 1.58 37.17 -25.44
N PRO A 118 1.80 37.96 -26.49
CA PRO A 118 3.13 38.13 -27.06
C PRO A 118 4.07 38.85 -26.07
N GLY A 119 5.37 38.55 -26.12
CA GLY A 119 6.39 39.18 -25.27
C GLY A 119 6.69 38.47 -23.96
N LEU A 120 6.11 37.29 -23.71
CA LEU A 120 6.47 36.45 -22.57
C LEU A 120 7.86 35.80 -22.73
N SER A 121 8.44 35.40 -21.60
CA SER A 121 9.71 34.66 -21.59
C SER A 121 9.60 33.34 -22.35
N PHE A 122 10.65 32.96 -23.06
CA PHE A 122 10.67 31.78 -23.95
C PHE A 122 10.31 30.45 -23.26
N PHE A 123 10.49 30.33 -21.94
CA PHE A 123 10.21 29.11 -21.18
C PHE A 123 8.75 28.97 -20.75
N VAL A 124 7.94 30.03 -20.82
CA VAL A 124 6.56 30.02 -20.32
C VAL A 124 5.71 29.02 -21.12
N ALA A 125 5.70 29.13 -22.45
CA ALA A 125 4.94 28.22 -23.31
C ALA A 125 5.38 26.74 -23.17
N PRO A 126 6.68 26.38 -23.23
CA PRO A 126 7.15 25.03 -22.95
C PRO A 126 6.71 24.50 -21.57
N THR A 127 6.71 25.35 -20.54
CA THR A 127 6.31 24.95 -19.18
C THR A 127 4.84 24.51 -19.15
N TYR A 128 3.94 25.26 -19.76
CA TYR A 128 2.53 24.88 -19.88
C TYR A 128 2.34 23.57 -20.65
N VAL A 129 3.11 23.33 -21.71
CA VAL A 129 3.08 22.06 -22.46
C VAL A 129 3.52 20.90 -21.57
N VAL A 130 4.63 21.03 -20.84
CA VAL A 130 5.14 19.97 -19.95
C VAL A 130 4.14 19.67 -18.83
N ILE A 131 3.59 20.70 -18.20
CA ILE A 131 2.54 20.55 -17.17
C ILE A 131 1.30 19.87 -17.77
N GLY A 132 0.89 20.29 -18.98
CA GLY A 132 -0.22 19.68 -19.70
C GLY A 132 -0.04 18.17 -19.89
N ILE A 133 1.12 17.76 -20.41
CA ILE A 133 1.47 16.35 -20.62
C ILE A 133 1.47 15.59 -19.30
N ALA A 134 2.09 16.14 -18.25
CA ALA A 134 2.18 15.49 -16.94
C ALA A 134 0.79 15.24 -16.34
N PHE A 135 -0.10 16.25 -16.34
CA PHE A 135 -1.45 16.12 -15.81
C PHE A 135 -2.31 15.15 -16.65
N SER A 136 -2.21 15.19 -17.97
CA SER A 136 -2.90 14.22 -18.84
C SER A 136 -2.42 12.78 -18.60
N ALA A 137 -1.11 12.56 -18.44
CA ALA A 137 -0.55 11.24 -18.14
C ALA A 137 -1.03 10.71 -16.78
N ILE A 138 -1.03 11.56 -15.75
CA ILE A 138 -1.59 11.21 -14.42
C ILE A 138 -3.07 10.87 -14.54
N GLY A 139 -3.84 11.67 -15.28
CA GLY A 139 -5.27 11.42 -15.52
C GLY A 139 -5.54 10.06 -16.17
N ILE A 140 -4.81 9.73 -17.25
CA ILE A 140 -4.88 8.42 -17.93
C ILE A 140 -4.52 7.29 -16.96
N HIS A 141 -3.48 7.47 -16.15
CA HIS A 141 -3.09 6.49 -15.14
C HIS A 141 -4.19 6.27 -14.07
N LEU A 142 -4.87 7.34 -13.64
CA LEU A 142 -6.01 7.23 -12.71
C LEU A 142 -7.18 6.45 -13.31
N TYR A 143 -7.46 6.59 -14.61
CA TYR A 143 -8.52 5.84 -15.31
C TYR A 143 -8.27 4.32 -15.32
N GLN A 144 -7.01 3.87 -15.28
CA GLN A 144 -6.66 2.45 -15.27
C GLN A 144 -6.78 1.78 -13.89
N ARG A 145 -6.97 2.56 -12.81
CA ARG A 145 -7.02 2.03 -11.45
C ARG A 145 -8.16 1.03 -11.19
N PRO A 146 -9.42 1.31 -11.54
CA PRO A 146 -10.53 0.41 -11.24
C PRO A 146 -10.59 -0.86 -12.11
N VAL A 147 -9.66 -1.03 -13.06
CA VAL A 147 -9.58 -2.19 -13.96
C VAL A 147 -9.04 -3.42 -13.23
N ARG A 148 -9.62 -4.59 -13.51
CA ARG A 148 -9.28 -5.91 -12.94
C ARG A 148 -9.30 -5.95 -11.40
N ARG A 149 -10.34 -5.39 -10.80
CA ARG A 149 -10.52 -5.46 -9.34
C ARG A 149 -11.38 -6.65 -8.96
N LEU A 150 -10.91 -7.38 -7.95
CA LEU A 150 -11.62 -8.50 -7.36
C LEU A 150 -12.74 -7.99 -6.45
N ALA A 151 -13.94 -8.55 -6.60
CA ALA A 151 -15.10 -8.26 -5.78
C ALA A 151 -15.21 -9.22 -4.59
N THR A 152 -15.09 -10.53 -4.83
CA THR A 152 -15.03 -11.54 -3.77
C THR A 152 -13.97 -12.60 -4.06
N LEU A 153 -13.38 -13.11 -2.98
CA LEU A 153 -12.52 -14.29 -2.98
C LEU A 153 -13.14 -15.30 -2.03
N GLU A 154 -13.54 -16.45 -2.55
CA GLU A 154 -14.18 -17.50 -1.78
C GLU A 154 -13.45 -18.82 -1.98
N LEU A 155 -13.35 -19.59 -0.90
CA LEU A 155 -12.86 -20.96 -0.93
C LEU A 155 -14.06 -21.89 -1.08
N VAL A 156 -14.10 -22.68 -2.13
CA VAL A 156 -15.24 -23.52 -2.50
C VAL A 156 -14.84 -25.00 -2.44
N PRO A 157 -15.69 -25.88 -1.89
CA PRO A 157 -15.41 -27.32 -1.92
C PRO A 157 -15.51 -27.86 -3.35
N GLY A 158 -14.60 -28.77 -3.72
CA GLY A 158 -14.67 -29.45 -5.01
C GLY A 158 -15.92 -30.31 -5.16
N TYR A 159 -16.48 -30.35 -6.37
CA TYR A 159 -17.64 -31.18 -6.70
C TYR A 159 -17.36 -32.67 -6.39
N ARG A 160 -18.27 -33.33 -5.66
CA ARG A 160 -18.18 -34.76 -5.26
C ARG A 160 -16.87 -35.16 -4.54
N GLY A 161 -16.29 -34.26 -3.74
CA GLY A 161 -15.04 -34.56 -3.03
C GLY A 161 -13.78 -34.35 -3.86
N GLY A 162 -13.91 -33.63 -4.98
CA GLY A 162 -12.78 -33.09 -5.71
C GLY A 162 -11.92 -32.13 -4.87
N ARG A 163 -10.80 -31.71 -5.46
CA ARG A 163 -9.88 -30.74 -4.85
C ARG A 163 -10.62 -29.45 -4.49
N LEU A 164 -10.20 -28.82 -3.40
CA LEU A 164 -10.71 -27.51 -3.02
C LEU A 164 -10.39 -26.49 -4.13
N GLN A 165 -11.34 -25.62 -4.42
CA GLN A 165 -11.25 -24.62 -5.48
C GLN A 165 -11.30 -23.23 -4.87
N LEU A 166 -10.65 -22.29 -5.55
CA LEU A 166 -10.71 -20.87 -5.26
C LEU A 166 -11.65 -20.24 -6.28
N ARG A 167 -12.72 -19.61 -5.79
CA ARG A 167 -13.68 -18.85 -6.59
C ARG A 167 -13.35 -17.38 -6.49
N LEU A 168 -13.00 -16.80 -7.62
CA LEU A 168 -12.76 -15.38 -7.79
C LEU A 168 -13.95 -14.77 -8.50
N THR A 169 -14.60 -13.79 -7.87
CA THR A 169 -15.60 -12.97 -8.56
C THR A 169 -15.01 -11.58 -8.73
N GLY A 170 -14.92 -11.08 -9.95
CA GLY A 170 -14.31 -9.78 -10.22
C GLY A 170 -14.77 -9.15 -11.52
N LYS A 171 -14.42 -7.88 -11.71
CA LYS A 171 -14.69 -7.20 -12.97
C LYS A 171 -13.40 -6.92 -13.71
N LYS A 172 -13.31 -7.43 -14.95
CA LYS A 172 -12.24 -7.06 -15.86
C LYS A 172 -12.27 -5.56 -16.14
N GLU A 173 -13.46 -5.01 -16.40
CA GLU A 173 -13.66 -3.59 -16.64
C GLU A 173 -14.70 -2.99 -15.69
N PRO A 174 -14.64 -1.68 -15.39
CA PRO A 174 -15.45 -1.11 -14.32
C PRO A 174 -16.97 -1.24 -14.52
N TRP A 175 -17.39 -1.27 -15.78
CA TRP A 175 -18.79 -1.42 -16.21
C TRP A 175 -19.12 -2.79 -16.78
N SER A 176 -18.17 -3.73 -16.80
CA SER A 176 -18.47 -5.10 -17.25
C SER A 176 -19.39 -5.81 -16.25
N LYS A 177 -19.94 -6.94 -16.67
CA LYS A 177 -20.53 -7.90 -15.75
C LYS A 177 -19.43 -8.52 -14.89
N ASP A 178 -19.82 -9.01 -13.72
CA ASP A 178 -18.92 -9.79 -12.88
C ASP A 178 -18.59 -11.11 -13.58
N GLU A 179 -17.31 -11.44 -13.59
CA GLU A 179 -16.75 -12.67 -14.11
C GLU A 179 -16.42 -13.56 -12.91
N VAL A 180 -16.89 -14.81 -12.96
CA VAL A 180 -16.62 -15.82 -11.93
C VAL A 180 -15.59 -16.79 -12.50
N ILE A 181 -14.45 -16.89 -11.84
CA ILE A 181 -13.34 -17.77 -12.21
C ILE A 181 -13.15 -18.74 -11.07
N ASP A 182 -13.35 -20.02 -11.35
CA ASP A 182 -13.08 -21.11 -10.41
C ASP A 182 -11.74 -21.75 -10.80
N THR A 183 -10.75 -21.73 -9.91
CA THR A 183 -9.42 -22.30 -10.14
C THR A 183 -9.02 -23.24 -9.00
N ASP A 184 -8.00 -24.09 -9.19
CA ASP A 184 -7.42 -24.86 -8.09
C ASP A 184 -6.63 -23.88 -7.18
N ILE A 185 -6.71 -24.06 -5.86
CA ILE A 185 -6.01 -23.20 -4.89
C ILE A 185 -4.51 -23.12 -5.22
N PHE A 186 -3.95 -24.23 -5.70
CA PHE A 186 -2.52 -24.32 -5.98
C PHE A 186 -2.07 -23.60 -7.26
N ASN A 187 -3.01 -23.17 -8.10
CA ASN A 187 -2.73 -22.39 -9.31
C ASN A 187 -2.82 -20.87 -9.06
N ALA A 188 -3.32 -20.46 -7.89
CA ALA A 188 -3.41 -19.07 -7.50
C ALA A 188 -2.20 -18.69 -6.65
N THR A 189 -1.62 -17.54 -6.95
CA THR A 189 -0.45 -16.99 -6.27
C THR A 189 -0.69 -15.52 -5.92
N ILE A 190 0.01 -15.02 -4.90
CA ILE A 190 -0.12 -13.64 -4.44
C ILE A 190 1.21 -12.91 -4.59
N SER A 191 1.18 -11.67 -5.09
CA SER A 191 2.41 -10.90 -5.31
C SER A 191 3.12 -10.56 -4.00
N GLU A 192 2.36 -10.24 -2.97
CA GLU A 192 2.85 -9.78 -1.67
C GLU A 192 1.92 -10.24 -0.56
N LYS A 193 2.44 -10.39 0.66
CA LYS A 193 1.61 -10.72 1.83
C LYS A 193 0.72 -9.54 2.22
N THR A 194 -0.51 -9.83 2.60
CA THR A 194 -1.55 -8.87 2.98
C THR A 194 -1.27 -8.23 4.34
N ARG A 195 -0.69 -8.97 5.28
CA ARG A 195 -0.43 -8.49 6.64
C ARG A 195 0.46 -7.24 6.74
N PRO A 196 1.65 -7.15 6.12
CA PRO A 196 2.47 -5.93 6.22
C PRO A 196 1.75 -4.70 5.64
N MET A 197 0.96 -4.90 4.57
CA MET A 197 0.15 -3.84 3.96
C MET A 197 -0.92 -3.32 4.94
N LEU A 198 -1.62 -4.24 5.61
CA LEU A 198 -2.61 -3.90 6.63
C LEU A 198 -2.00 -3.19 7.83
N GLU A 199 -0.85 -3.65 8.32
CA GLU A 199 -0.16 -3.03 9.45
C GLU A 199 0.23 -1.57 9.13
N GLU A 200 0.76 -1.31 7.92
CA GLU A 200 1.05 0.06 7.47
C GLU A 200 -0.22 0.93 7.33
N MET A 201 -1.33 0.35 6.86
CA MET A 201 -2.60 1.07 6.74
C MET A 201 -3.18 1.44 8.11
N VAL A 202 -3.13 0.51 9.06
CA VAL A 202 -3.55 0.74 10.45
C VAL A 202 -2.68 1.81 11.11
N GLU A 203 -1.36 1.79 10.88
CA GLU A 203 -0.45 2.83 11.37
C GLU A 203 -0.77 4.20 10.77
N ALA A 204 -1.00 4.25 9.46
CA ALA A 204 -1.37 5.49 8.79
C ALA A 204 -2.73 6.02 9.26
N GLU A 205 -3.69 5.15 9.58
CA GLU A 205 -4.97 5.55 10.16
C GLU A 205 -4.81 6.06 11.59
N ARG A 206 -3.97 5.41 12.40
CA ARG A 206 -3.64 5.85 13.76
C ARG A 206 -3.02 7.25 13.74
N ALA A 207 -2.03 7.50 12.89
CA ALA A 207 -1.40 8.81 12.74
C ALA A 207 -2.41 9.90 12.33
N ARG A 208 -3.41 9.55 11.52
CA ARG A 208 -4.48 10.49 11.11
C ARG A 208 -5.51 10.77 12.20
N ARG A 209 -5.78 9.79 13.08
CA ARG A 209 -6.75 9.92 14.17
C ARG A 209 -6.14 10.46 15.47
N GLN A 210 -4.83 10.68 15.50
CA GLN A 210 -4.15 11.22 16.67
C GLN A 210 -4.76 12.56 17.09
N ASN A 211 -5.11 12.68 18.37
CA ASN A 211 -5.71 13.88 18.92
C ASN A 211 -4.65 14.98 19.05
N ILE A 212 -4.88 16.10 18.37
CA ILE A 212 -3.97 17.25 18.35
C ILE A 212 -3.86 17.91 19.74
N THR A 213 -4.95 17.82 20.52
CA THR A 213 -5.11 18.47 21.82
C THR A 213 -4.50 17.70 22.99
N GLU A 214 -4.07 16.45 22.76
CA GLU A 214 -3.55 15.57 23.80
C GLU A 214 -2.21 16.08 24.35
N GLY A 215 -2.11 16.17 25.68
CA GLY A 215 -0.90 16.62 26.38
C GLY A 215 -0.68 18.14 26.43
N LEU A 216 -1.69 18.97 26.11
CA LEU A 216 -1.61 20.44 26.22
C LEU A 216 -2.18 21.04 27.51
N GLU A 217 -2.34 20.23 28.57
CA GLU A 217 -3.01 20.65 29.81
C GLU A 217 -2.22 21.71 30.61
N GLY A 218 -0.91 21.80 30.43
CA GLY A 218 -0.03 22.74 31.16
C GLY A 218 0.39 24.00 30.41
N TYR A 219 -0.13 24.25 29.20
CA TYR A 219 0.32 25.37 28.36
C TYR A 219 -0.51 26.64 28.58
N ASN A 220 0.16 27.80 28.61
CA ASN A 220 -0.49 29.11 28.52
C ASN A 220 -1.33 29.20 27.23
N ILE A 221 -2.47 29.90 27.27
CA ILE A 221 -3.48 29.94 26.18
C ILE A 221 -2.85 30.26 24.80
N PHE A 222 -1.95 31.25 24.72
CA PHE A 222 -1.29 31.60 23.46
C PHE A 222 -0.35 30.50 22.95
N ALA A 223 0.45 29.91 23.84
CA ALA A 223 1.34 28.81 23.47
C ALA A 223 0.54 27.55 23.08
N LYS A 224 -0.59 27.31 23.76
CA LYS A 224 -1.53 26.24 23.44
C LYS A 224 -2.13 26.40 22.05
N THR A 225 -2.59 27.59 21.69
CA THR A 225 -3.16 27.86 20.35
C THR A 225 -2.11 27.70 19.26
N TRP A 226 -0.89 28.21 19.49
CA TRP A 226 0.21 28.07 18.53
C TRP A 226 0.58 26.59 18.31
N GLU A 227 0.73 25.83 19.39
CA GLU A 227 1.04 24.40 19.33
C GLU A 227 -0.07 23.59 18.64
N ILE A 228 -1.34 23.91 18.89
CA ILE A 228 -2.47 23.28 18.19
C ILE A 228 -2.41 23.57 16.69
N MET A 229 -2.11 24.81 16.29
CA MET A 229 -1.99 25.18 14.88
C MET A 229 -0.81 24.47 14.22
N ALA A 230 0.36 24.42 14.87
CA ALA A 230 1.53 23.73 14.36
C ALA A 230 1.25 22.24 14.15
N ARG A 231 0.69 21.56 15.16
CA ARG A 231 0.31 20.14 15.08
C ARG A 231 -0.81 19.90 14.06
N TRP A 232 -1.75 20.82 13.90
CA TRP A 232 -2.77 20.74 12.86
C TRP A 232 -2.16 20.80 11.46
N VAL A 233 -1.25 21.75 11.22
CA VAL A 233 -0.53 21.85 9.94
C VAL A 233 0.29 20.57 9.70
N GLU A 234 1.04 20.11 10.70
CA GLU A 234 1.83 18.87 10.61
C GLU A 234 0.95 17.64 10.31
N GLN A 235 -0.19 17.51 10.99
CA GLN A 235 -1.12 16.42 10.76
C GLN A 235 -1.75 16.49 9.37
N LYS A 236 -2.13 17.69 8.89
CA LYS A 236 -2.67 17.87 7.53
C LYS A 236 -1.62 17.57 6.46
N TRP A 237 -0.39 18.04 6.67
CA TRP A 237 0.73 17.78 5.77
C TRP A 237 1.05 16.28 5.71
N THR A 238 1.21 15.64 6.87
CA THR A 238 1.47 14.20 6.96
C THR A 238 0.33 13.38 6.34
N SER A 239 -0.93 13.76 6.61
CA SER A 239 -2.11 13.13 6.02
C SER A 239 -2.14 13.28 4.50
N PHE A 240 -1.77 14.45 3.97
CA PHE A 240 -1.63 14.69 2.54
C PHE A 240 -0.56 13.78 1.92
N PHE A 241 0.65 13.73 2.48
CA PHE A 241 1.73 12.89 1.95
C PHE A 241 1.41 11.40 2.04
N LEU A 242 0.77 10.94 3.12
CA LEU A 242 0.32 9.55 3.24
C LEU A 242 -0.75 9.23 2.19
N ARG A 243 -1.72 10.11 1.99
CA ARG A 243 -2.74 9.94 0.94
C ARG A 243 -2.12 9.98 -0.45
N PHE A 244 -1.16 10.86 -0.68
CA PHE A 244 -0.44 10.95 -1.95
C PHE A 244 0.40 9.69 -2.19
N LYS A 245 1.17 9.22 -1.20
CA LYS A 245 1.90 7.94 -1.24
C LYS A 245 0.95 6.80 -1.59
N PHE A 246 -0.16 6.66 -0.84
CA PHE A 246 -1.12 5.57 -1.05
C PHE A 246 -1.81 5.65 -2.40
N ALA A 247 -2.17 6.87 -2.82
CA ALA A 247 -2.68 7.09 -4.15
C ALA A 247 -1.61 6.69 -5.18
N VAL A 248 -0.46 7.35 -5.24
CA VAL A 248 0.54 7.18 -6.30
C VAL A 248 1.12 5.77 -6.35
N LEU A 249 1.54 5.21 -5.22
CA LEU A 249 2.15 3.88 -5.15
C LEU A 249 1.12 2.73 -5.19
N GLN A 250 -0.18 3.04 -5.24
CA GLN A 250 -1.24 2.03 -5.15
C GLN A 250 -1.13 1.18 -3.88
N PHE A 251 -0.65 1.80 -2.81
CA PHE A 251 -0.47 1.15 -1.53
C PHE A 251 -1.84 0.69 -1.00
N GLY A 252 -1.91 -0.54 -0.52
CA GLY A 252 -3.17 -1.22 -0.19
C GLY A 252 -3.71 -2.13 -1.29
N ILE A 253 -3.13 -2.09 -2.50
CA ILE A 253 -3.52 -2.99 -3.60
C ILE A 253 -2.51 -4.13 -3.73
N ILE A 254 -3.01 -5.36 -3.65
CA ILE A 254 -2.21 -6.58 -3.83
C ILE A 254 -2.69 -7.32 -5.07
N HIS A 255 -1.77 -7.97 -5.78
CA HIS A 255 -2.11 -8.72 -6.98
C HIS A 255 -2.23 -10.21 -6.66
N ILE A 256 -3.33 -10.83 -7.05
CA ILE A 256 -3.44 -12.29 -7.17
C ILE A 256 -3.26 -12.63 -8.63
N GLU A 257 -2.35 -13.55 -8.93
CA GLU A 257 -2.23 -14.13 -10.26
C GLU A 257 -3.00 -15.46 -10.31
N VAL A 258 -3.92 -15.56 -11.27
CA VAL A 258 -4.68 -16.78 -11.56
C VAL A 258 -4.63 -17.00 -13.06
N ASP A 259 -4.12 -18.16 -13.48
CA ASP A 259 -4.01 -18.56 -14.89
C ASP A 259 -3.30 -17.50 -15.76
N GLY A 260 -2.26 -16.85 -15.21
CA GLY A 260 -1.51 -15.79 -15.89
C GLY A 260 -2.18 -14.42 -15.91
N VAL A 261 -3.34 -14.26 -15.25
CA VAL A 261 -4.08 -13.00 -15.15
C VAL A 261 -3.94 -12.42 -13.75
N LYS A 262 -3.44 -11.18 -13.68
CA LYS A 262 -3.31 -10.41 -12.43
C LYS A 262 -4.61 -9.68 -12.08
N TRP A 263 -5.15 -10.01 -10.91
CA TRP A 263 -6.33 -9.42 -10.28
C TRP A 263 -5.93 -8.60 -9.06
N LYS A 264 -6.57 -7.44 -8.87
CA LYS A 264 -6.28 -6.52 -7.77
C LYS A 264 -7.21 -6.79 -6.58
N ILE A 265 -6.64 -7.12 -5.43
CA ILE A 265 -7.30 -7.08 -4.12
C ILE A 265 -7.07 -5.72 -3.49
N ASP A 266 -8.10 -5.16 -2.87
CA ASP A 266 -7.96 -3.99 -2.00
C ASP A 266 -7.94 -4.40 -0.52
N CYS A 267 -6.87 -4.06 0.19
CA CYS A 267 -6.72 -4.36 1.61
C CYS A 267 -7.64 -3.53 2.52
N GLU A 268 -8.29 -2.48 2.02
CA GLU A 268 -9.34 -1.74 2.77
C GLU A 268 -10.64 -2.56 2.93
N GLY A 269 -10.80 -3.64 2.16
CA GLY A 269 -11.98 -4.50 2.19
C GLY A 269 -12.06 -5.40 3.42
N TYR A 270 -13.10 -6.24 3.44
CA TYR A 270 -13.16 -7.32 4.40
C TYR A 270 -12.14 -8.38 4.03
N LEU A 271 -11.25 -8.71 4.97
CA LEU A 271 -10.27 -9.79 4.86
C LEU A 271 -10.42 -10.73 6.05
N LEU A 272 -10.58 -12.03 5.77
CA LEU A 272 -10.70 -13.04 6.81
C LEU A 272 -9.42 -13.08 7.66
N GLU A 273 -9.59 -13.06 8.98
CA GLU A 273 -8.49 -13.00 9.96
C GLU A 273 -7.49 -11.86 9.70
N HIS A 274 -7.96 -10.69 9.24
CA HIS A 274 -7.09 -9.57 8.87
C HIS A 274 -6.01 -9.99 7.85
N GLY A 275 -6.40 -10.77 6.84
CA GLY A 275 -5.52 -11.20 5.75
C GLY A 275 -4.65 -12.41 6.07
N ALA A 276 -4.56 -12.83 7.34
CA ALA A 276 -3.75 -13.98 7.73
C ALA A 276 -4.21 -15.29 7.03
N ALA A 277 -5.51 -15.46 6.79
CA ALA A 277 -6.04 -16.62 6.07
C ALA A 277 -5.56 -16.63 4.60
N VAL A 278 -5.63 -15.49 3.91
CA VAL A 278 -5.16 -15.35 2.52
C VAL A 278 -3.66 -15.60 2.44
N ASP A 279 -2.89 -15.04 3.39
CA ASP A 279 -1.44 -15.20 3.45
C ASP A 279 -0.99 -16.63 3.71
N ARG A 280 -1.77 -17.42 4.45
CA ARG A 280 -1.48 -18.84 4.66
C ARG A 280 -1.79 -19.67 3.42
N ILE A 281 -2.96 -19.45 2.81
CA ILE A 281 -3.51 -20.26 1.71
C ILE A 281 -2.75 -20.02 0.40
N LEU A 282 -2.47 -18.75 0.07
CA LEU A 282 -1.83 -18.39 -1.20
C LEU A 282 -0.30 -18.30 -1.07
N PRO A 283 0.45 -19.06 -1.89
CA PRO A 283 1.90 -18.91 -1.99
C PRO A 283 2.27 -17.56 -2.62
N VAL A 284 3.46 -17.05 -2.27
CA VAL A 284 4.03 -15.83 -2.87
C VAL A 284 4.76 -16.22 -4.16
N ASP A 285 4.55 -15.43 -5.22
CA ASP A 285 5.28 -15.52 -6.49
C ASP A 285 6.75 -15.08 -6.40
#